data_AF-A0A382MHR7-F1
#
_entry.id   AF-A0A382MHR7-F1
#
_cell.length_a   1.000
_cell.length_b   1.000
_cell.length_c   1.000
_cell.angle_alpha   90.00
_cell.angle_beta   90.00
_cell.angle_gamma   90.00
#
_symmetry.space_group_name_H-M   'P 1'
#
loop_
_entity.id
_entity.type
_entity.pdbx_description
1 polymer ?
#
loop_
_entity_poly.entity_id
_entity_poly.type
_entity_poly.pdbx_seq_one_letter_code
_entity_poly.pdbx_strand_id
1 'polypeptide(L)'
;MLANVPSLTVLFMSPFGLMEVAAYSIAMSRSYMIVHKMIKRMPIRPDYRVIGLEIAILIGLLLTGGFVEYYFIESIPTDMPKI
;
A
#
# COMPACT_ATOMS: atom_id res chain seq x y z
N MET A 1 -13.59 -9.58 -21.90
CA MET A 1 -14.18 -9.96 -20.60
C MET A 1 -13.51 -9.30 -19.38
N LEU A 2 -12.43 -8.52 -19.54
CA LEU A 2 -11.85 -7.70 -18.44
C LEU A 2 -12.57 -6.36 -18.18
N ALA A 3 -13.40 -5.87 -19.12
CA ALA A 3 -14.01 -4.54 -19.05
C ALA A 3 -15.13 -4.40 -18.00
N ASN A 4 -15.57 -5.51 -17.39
CA ASN A 4 -16.72 -5.53 -16.46
C ASN A 4 -16.33 -5.97 -15.04
N VAL A 5 -15.03 -6.15 -14.77
CA VAL A 5 -14.53 -6.40 -13.42
C VAL A 5 -14.28 -5.03 -12.80
N PRO A 6 -14.94 -4.68 -11.68
CA PRO A 6 -14.68 -3.42 -11.02
C PRO A 6 -13.19 -3.35 -10.64
N SER A 7 -12.54 -2.23 -10.91
CA SER A 7 -11.11 -2.01 -10.61
C SER A 7 -10.79 -2.25 -9.13
N LEU A 8 -11.73 -1.92 -8.25
CA LEU A 8 -11.64 -2.20 -6.82
C LEU A 8 -11.52 -3.70 -6.51
N THR A 9 -12.18 -4.55 -7.29
CA THR A 9 -12.15 -6.00 -7.11
C THR A 9 -10.79 -6.58 -7.46
N VAL A 10 -10.10 -6.00 -8.46
CA VAL A 10 -8.72 -6.39 -8.81
C VAL A 10 -7.76 -6.08 -7.65
N LEU A 11 -7.99 -4.97 -6.97
CA LEU A 11 -7.14 -4.50 -5.86
C LEU A 11 -7.33 -5.35 -4.59
N PHE A 12 -8.53 -5.87 -4.34
CA PHE A 12 -8.78 -6.78 -3.20
C PHE A 12 -8.46 -8.25 -3.48
N MET A 13 -8.28 -8.64 -4.74
CA MET A 13 -8.03 -10.03 -5.14
C MET A 13 -6.55 -10.41 -5.00
N SER A 14 -5.64 -9.43 -4.98
CA SER A 14 -4.20 -9.68 -4.90
C SER A 14 -3.61 -9.31 -3.53
N PRO A 15 -2.65 -10.09 -3.02
CA PRO A 15 -1.99 -9.78 -1.75
C PRO A 15 -1.26 -8.44 -1.79
N PHE A 16 -0.71 -8.04 -2.94
CA PHE A 16 -0.11 -6.72 -3.12
C PHE A 16 -1.16 -5.61 -3.04
N GLY A 17 -2.30 -5.75 -3.73
CA GLY A 17 -3.34 -4.73 -3.71
C GLY A 17 -3.90 -4.48 -2.31
N LEU A 18 -4.06 -5.52 -1.48
CA LEU A 18 -4.42 -5.36 -0.06
C LEU A 18 -3.38 -4.56 0.73
N MET A 19 -2.10 -4.84 0.51
CA MET A 19 -1.00 -4.11 1.16
C MET A 19 -0.90 -2.67 0.66
N GLU A 20 -1.27 -2.41 -0.60
CA GLU A 20 -1.34 -1.06 -1.16
C GLU A 20 -2.43 -0.21 -0.47
N VAL A 21 -3.64 -0.75 -0.25
CA VAL A 21 -4.69 -0.03 0.53
C VAL A 21 -4.21 0.26 1.95
N ALA A 22 -3.54 -0.73 2.59
CA ALA A 22 -3.02 -0.55 3.94
C ALA A 22 -1.94 0.54 3.98
N ALA A 23 -1.03 0.56 3.01
CA ALA A 23 -0.02 1.59 2.85
C ALA A 23 -0.66 2.98 2.67
N TYR A 24 -1.64 3.12 1.78
CA TYR A 24 -2.35 4.39 1.61
C TYR A 24 -3.10 4.83 2.86
N SER A 25 -3.71 3.90 3.60
CA SER A 25 -4.41 4.19 4.85
C SER A 25 -3.46 4.71 5.92
N ILE A 26 -2.27 4.11 6.03
CA ILE A 26 -1.20 4.57 6.93
C ILE A 26 -0.72 5.96 6.51
N ALA A 27 -0.43 6.17 5.23
CA ALA A 27 -0.03 7.47 4.70
C ALA A 27 -1.09 8.56 4.93
N MET A 28 -2.37 8.22 4.80
CA MET A 28 -3.49 9.13 5.02
C MET A 28 -3.68 9.48 6.51
N SER A 29 -3.29 8.61 7.44
CA SER A 29 -3.40 8.82 8.89
C SER A 29 -2.73 10.12 9.38
N ARG A 30 -1.63 10.56 8.75
CA ARG A 30 -0.92 11.80 9.11
C ARG A 30 -1.34 13.06 8.34
N SER A 31 -2.22 12.96 7.35
CA SER A 31 -2.80 14.14 6.69
C SER A 31 -3.45 15.10 7.70
N TYR A 32 -4.04 14.55 8.77
CA TYR A 32 -4.62 15.32 9.88
C TYR A 32 -3.59 16.18 10.64
N MET A 33 -2.37 15.69 10.85
CA MET A 33 -1.33 16.40 11.59
C MET A 33 -0.81 17.62 10.84
N ILE A 34 -0.68 17.49 9.52
CA ILE A 34 -0.28 18.57 8.62
C ILE A 34 -1.38 19.65 8.60
N VAL A 35 -2.65 19.26 8.45
CA VAL A 35 -3.80 20.18 8.48
C VAL A 35 -3.90 20.89 9.85
N HIS A 36 -3.76 20.16 10.96
CA HIS A 36 -3.80 20.74 12.30
C HIS A 36 -2.66 21.74 12.54
N LYS A 37 -1.44 21.44 12.07
CA LYS A 37 -0.29 22.34 12.17
C LYS A 37 -0.36 23.53 11.21
N MET A 38 -0.99 23.40 10.04
CA MET A 38 -1.34 24.51 9.15
C MET A 38 -2.30 25.49 9.82
N ILE A 39 -3.35 24.97 10.48
CA ILE A 39 -4.33 25.79 11.22
C ILE A 39 -3.68 26.51 12.41
N LYS A 40 -2.76 25.85 13.15
CA LYS A 40 -2.09 26.44 14.33
C LYS A 40 -0.77 27.19 14.06
N ARG A 41 -0.32 27.33 12.79
CA ARG A 41 0.96 27.99 12.42
C ARG A 41 2.18 27.59 13.28
N MET A 42 2.29 26.30 13.64
CA MET A 42 3.44 25.80 14.41
C MET A 42 4.55 25.27 13.48
N PRO A 43 5.84 25.40 13.86
CA PRO A 43 6.94 24.92 13.04
C PRO A 43 6.88 23.39 12.88
N ILE A 44 6.85 22.93 11.61
CA ILE A 44 6.77 21.52 11.16
C ILE A 44 8.12 20.78 11.37
N ARG A 45 9.15 21.51 11.80
CA ARG A 45 10.54 21.04 11.95
C ARG A 45 10.77 19.80 12.83
N PRO A 46 9.92 19.40 13.80
CA PRO A 46 10.16 18.18 14.58
C PRO A 46 9.76 16.86 13.87
N ASP A 47 8.91 16.90 12.84
CA ASP A 47 8.22 15.68 12.37
C ASP A 47 8.95 14.90 11.26
N TYR A 48 10.01 15.46 10.67
CA TYR A 48 10.69 14.84 9.51
C TYR A 48 11.23 13.44 9.80
N ARG A 49 11.69 13.17 11.03
CA ARG A 49 12.18 11.84 11.42
C ARG A 49 11.05 10.81 11.41
N VAL A 50 9.87 11.23 11.85
CA VAL A 50 8.72 10.34 11.94
C VAL A 50 8.10 10.12 10.57
N ILE A 51 8.03 11.18 9.73
CA ILE A 51 7.63 11.07 8.33
C ILE A 51 8.61 10.17 7.55
N GLY A 52 9.91 10.32 7.78
CA GLY A 52 10.92 9.46 7.16
C GLY A 52 10.78 7.99 7.56
N LEU A 53 10.51 7.72 8.85
CA LEU A 53 10.24 6.36 9.34
C LEU A 53 8.96 5.79 8.71
N GLU A 54 7.91 6.59 8.59
CA GLU A 54 6.64 6.19 7.98
C GLU A 54 6.82 5.86 6.50
N ILE A 55 7.52 6.70 5.73
CA ILE A 55 7.87 6.39 4.34
C ILE A 55 8.72 5.12 4.24
N ALA A 56 9.68 4.90 5.14
CA ALA A 56 10.47 3.67 5.16
C ALA A 56 9.59 2.43 5.41
N ILE A 57 8.62 2.51 6.33
CA ILE A 57 7.65 1.44 6.58
C ILE A 57 6.77 1.21 5.35
N LEU A 58 6.27 2.27 4.70
CA LEU A 58 5.44 2.17 3.50
C LEU A 58 6.18 1.48 2.35
N ILE A 59 7.44 1.88 2.10
CA ILE A 59 8.29 1.25 1.10
C ILE A 59 8.52 -0.22 1.44
N GLY A 60 8.85 -0.54 2.70
CA GLY A 60 9.04 -1.92 3.15
C GLY A 60 7.78 -2.77 2.98
N LEU A 61 6.61 -2.22 3.30
CA LEU A 61 5.32 -2.88 3.15
C LEU A 61 5.02 -3.18 1.67
N LEU A 62 5.16 -2.19 0.78
CA LEU A 62 4.90 -2.38 -0.65
C LEU A 62 5.89 -3.34 -1.30
N LEU A 63 7.18 -3.27 -0.95
CA LEU A 63 8.19 -4.21 -1.43
C LEU A 63 7.89 -5.64 -0.97
N THR A 64 7.52 -5.81 0.30
CA THR A 64 7.12 -7.11 0.83
C THR A 64 5.89 -7.64 0.11
N GLY A 65 4.89 -6.79 -0.15
CA GLY A 65 3.69 -7.18 -0.89
C GLY A 65 3.99 -7.62 -2.32
N GLY A 66 4.87 -6.90 -3.03
CA GLY A 66 5.26 -7.28 -4.39
C GLY A 66 6.04 -8.60 -4.40
N PHE A 67 6.90 -8.82 -3.41
CA PHE A 67 7.63 -10.07 -3.25
C PHE A 67 6.71 -11.26 -2.91
N VAL A 68 5.72 -11.03 -2.03
CA VAL A 68 4.70 -12.04 -1.69
C VAL A 68 3.84 -12.36 -2.90
N GLU A 69 3.44 -11.37 -3.69
CA GLU A 69 2.67 -11.59 -4.93
C GLU A 69 3.48 -12.37 -5.97
N TYR A 70 4.77 -12.04 -6.13
CA TYR A 70 5.68 -12.78 -6.99
C TYR A 70 5.76 -14.25 -6.59
N TYR A 71 6.03 -14.54 -5.32
CA TYR A 71 6.05 -15.92 -4.81
C TYR A 71 4.69 -16.59 -4.91
N PHE A 72 3.59 -15.86 -4.69
CA PHE A 72 2.25 -16.40 -4.81
C PHE A 72 2.01 -16.91 -6.22
N ILE A 73 2.31 -16.10 -7.25
CA ILE A 73 2.19 -16.47 -8.66
C ILE A 73 3.11 -17.64 -9.03
N GLU A 74 4.38 -17.60 -8.59
CA GLU A 74 5.35 -18.66 -8.87
C GLU A 74 5.00 -19.98 -8.18
N SER A 75 4.36 -19.91 -7.01
CA SER A 75 3.91 -21.07 -6.25
C SER A 75 2.61 -21.70 -6.78
N ILE A 76 1.90 -21.05 -7.71
CA ILE A 76 0.75 -21.67 -8.37
C ILE A 76 1.29 -22.80 -9.27
N PRO A 77 1.03 -24.08 -8.93
CA PRO A 77 1.52 -25.19 -9.73
C PRO A 77 0.96 -25.08 -11.15
N THR A 78 1.83 -25.13 -12.15
CA THR A 78 1.50 -25.13 -13.58
C THR A 78 0.89 -26.46 -14.04
N ASP A 79 0.18 -27.17 -13.15
CA ASP A 79 -0.51 -28.44 -13.37
C ASP A 79 -2.03 -28.26 -13.46
N MET A 80 -2.49 -27.13 -13.99
CA MET A 80 -3.83 -27.08 -14.57
C MET A 80 -3.77 -27.73 -15.96
N PRO A 81 -4.49 -28.83 -16.22
CA PRO A 81 -4.66 -29.30 -17.58
C PRO A 81 -5.28 -28.14 -18.37
N LYS A 82 -4.67 -27.81 -19.51
CA LYS A 82 -5.28 -26.93 -20.50
C LYS A 82 -6.60 -27.59 -20.93
N ILE A 83 -7.71 -27.13 -20.35
CA ILE A 83 -9.07 -27.36 -20.84
C ILE A 83 -9.44 -26.27 -21.82
#